data_AF-A0A969SS80-F1
#
_entry.id   AF-A0A969SS80-F1
#
_cell.length_a   1.000
_cell.length_b   1.000
_cell.length_c   1.000
_cell.angle_alpha   90.00
_cell.angle_beta   90.00
_cell.angle_gamma   90.00
#
_symmetry.space_group_name_H-M   'P 1'
#
loop_
_entity.id
_entity.type
_entity.pdbx_description
1 polymer ?
#
loop_
_entity_poly.entity_id
_entity_poly.type
_entity_poly.pdbx_seq_one_letter_code
_entity_poly.pdbx_strand_id
1 'polypeptide(L)'
;MSYNLSENKDIATWKSVEEVTPQSLLKKVLTQKANRYLDISTIKVMRIPSKGAGNLYIFDYGSPKLCGAAGCLYSVYNSEGKTLLEFIANRNLPVGENLVEVSKTVNQGFPCLTITQRTNTDKLLSQTEFCYQQGKYVALNKSFISKNKSE
;
A
#
# COMPACT_ATOMS: atom_id res chain seq x y z
N MET A 1 -13.60 -20.32 22.24
CA MET A 1 -12.38 -20.07 21.43
C MET A 1 -12.21 -18.57 21.31
N SER A 2 -11.32 -18.02 22.12
CA SER A 2 -11.05 -16.58 22.21
C SER A 2 -10.01 -16.22 21.16
N TYR A 3 -10.41 -15.50 20.10
CA TYR A 3 -9.45 -14.97 19.13
C TYR A 3 -8.79 -13.73 19.76
N ASN A 4 -7.52 -13.85 20.12
CA ASN A 4 -6.71 -12.72 20.59
C ASN A 4 -6.62 -11.67 19.46
N LEU A 5 -7.29 -10.54 19.67
CA LEU A 5 -7.30 -9.38 18.76
C LEU A 5 -5.97 -8.59 18.73
N SER A 6 -4.92 -9.07 19.40
CA SER A 6 -3.64 -8.38 19.55
C SER A 6 -2.67 -8.57 18.38
N GLU A 7 -2.83 -9.60 17.53
CA GLU A 7 -1.86 -9.89 16.46
C GLU A 7 -2.08 -9.05 15.19
N ASN A 8 -3.15 -8.27 15.12
CA ASN A 8 -3.52 -7.53 13.90
C ASN A 8 -2.86 -6.14 13.78
N LYS A 9 -2.20 -5.63 14.82
CA LYS A 9 -1.66 -4.26 14.81
C LYS A 9 -0.25 -4.16 14.21
N ASP A 10 0.55 -5.23 14.31
CA ASP A 10 1.95 -5.22 13.87
C ASP A 10 2.14 -5.46 12.36
N ILE A 11 1.09 -5.88 11.65
CA ILE A 11 1.24 -6.41 10.29
C ILE A 11 1.09 -5.31 9.23
N ALA A 12 0.24 -4.29 9.44
CA ALA A 12 0.03 -3.18 8.49
C ALA A 12 1.02 -2.01 8.67
N THR A 13 2.31 -2.31 8.86
CA THR A 13 3.38 -1.29 8.95
C THR A 13 4.42 -1.48 7.85
N TRP A 14 5.11 -0.41 7.48
CA TRP A 14 6.18 -0.46 6.48
C TRP A 14 7.44 -1.08 7.06
N LYS A 15 7.90 -2.19 6.47
CA LYS A 15 9.09 -2.93 6.89
C LYS A 15 10.06 -3.14 5.74
N SER A 16 11.29 -3.55 6.04
CA SER A 16 12.23 -3.95 5.00
C SER A 16 11.63 -5.07 4.14
N VAL A 17 11.82 -5.02 2.83
CA VAL A 17 11.30 -6.06 1.92
C VAL A 17 11.74 -7.46 2.33
N GLU A 18 12.97 -7.61 2.81
CA GLU A 18 13.56 -8.90 3.21
C GLU A 18 12.95 -9.46 4.50
N GLU A 19 12.37 -8.61 5.35
CA GLU A 19 11.78 -9.01 6.63
C GLU A 19 10.40 -9.67 6.45
N VAL A 20 9.60 -9.15 5.51
CA VAL A 20 8.18 -9.51 5.42
C VAL A 20 7.77 -10.17 4.11
N THR A 21 8.64 -10.20 3.10
CA THR A 21 8.33 -10.71 1.77
C THR A 21 8.97 -12.08 1.54
N PRO A 22 8.19 -13.10 1.13
CA PRO A 22 8.77 -14.36 0.69
C PRO A 22 9.77 -14.14 -0.46
N GLN A 23 10.92 -14.80 -0.41
CA GLN A 23 11.98 -14.69 -1.43
C GLN A 23 11.48 -15.01 -2.85
N SER A 24 10.56 -15.96 -2.97
CA SER A 24 9.92 -16.31 -4.24
C SER A 24 9.10 -15.16 -4.83
N LEU A 25 8.36 -14.43 -3.98
CA LEU A 25 7.60 -13.24 -4.38
C LEU A 25 8.56 -12.11 -4.77
N LEU A 26 9.57 -11.82 -3.94
CA LEU A 26 10.56 -10.78 -4.23
C LEU A 26 11.22 -11.01 -5.59
N LYS A 27 11.68 -12.24 -5.87
CA LYS A 27 12.27 -12.59 -7.17
C LYS A 27 11.32 -12.33 -8.34
N LYS A 28 10.03 -12.69 -8.21
CA LYS A 28 9.02 -12.42 -9.25
C LYS A 28 8.84 -10.92 -9.47
N VAL A 29 8.68 -10.13 -8.41
CA VAL A 29 8.50 -8.67 -8.50
C VAL A 29 9.70 -8.01 -9.16
N LEU A 30 10.92 -8.36 -8.75
CA LEU A 30 12.15 -7.80 -9.34
C LEU A 30 12.28 -8.17 -10.82
N THR A 31 11.88 -9.39 -11.21
CA THR A 31 11.89 -9.82 -12.62
C THR A 31 10.85 -9.06 -13.45
N GLN A 32 9.62 -8.91 -12.94
CA GLN A 32 8.52 -8.23 -13.64
C GLN A 32 8.83 -6.75 -13.92
N LYS A 33 9.52 -6.08 -13.00
CA LYS A 33 9.83 -4.65 -13.15
C LYS A 33 10.99 -4.36 -14.09
N ALA A 34 11.67 -5.40 -14.61
CA ALA A 34 12.80 -5.30 -15.55
C ALA A 34 13.89 -4.29 -15.15
N ASN A 35 13.92 -3.87 -13.89
CA ASN A 35 14.73 -2.77 -13.42
C ASN A 35 15.95 -3.35 -12.71
N ARG A 36 17.06 -3.44 -13.45
CA ARG A 36 18.42 -3.64 -12.89
C ARG A 36 18.84 -2.52 -11.93
N TYR A 37 17.95 -1.56 -11.66
CA TYR A 37 18.18 -0.35 -10.89
C TYR A 37 17.35 -0.27 -9.61
N LEU A 38 16.65 -1.35 -9.24
CA LEU A 38 16.06 -1.45 -7.91
C LEU A 38 17.14 -1.88 -6.93
N ASP A 39 17.41 -1.01 -5.96
CA ASP A 39 18.18 -1.36 -4.79
C ASP A 39 17.25 -1.98 -3.75
N ILE A 40 17.39 -3.28 -3.51
CA ILE A 40 16.55 -4.06 -2.59
C ILE A 40 16.53 -3.42 -1.21
N SER A 41 17.65 -2.83 -0.75
CA SER A 41 17.76 -2.23 0.58
C SER A 41 16.85 -1.01 0.79
N THR A 42 16.44 -0.37 -0.31
CA THR A 42 15.54 0.79 -0.31
C THR A 42 14.06 0.41 -0.34
N ILE A 43 13.75 -0.85 -0.70
CA ILE A 43 12.38 -1.30 -0.86
C ILE A 43 11.76 -1.51 0.53
N LYS A 44 10.63 -0.86 0.75
CA LYS A 44 9.77 -1.09 1.91
C LYS A 44 8.49 -1.80 1.49
N VAL A 45 8.02 -2.70 2.33
CA VAL A 45 6.80 -3.45 2.08
C VAL A 45 5.88 -3.37 3.28
N MET A 46 4.60 -3.09 3.00
CA MET A 46 3.52 -3.32 3.95
C MET A 46 2.85 -4.65 3.59
N ARG A 47 2.97 -5.64 4.49
CA ARG A 47 2.28 -6.93 4.35
C ARG A 47 0.89 -6.79 4.97
N ILE A 48 -0.17 -7.22 4.31
CA ILE A 48 -1.52 -7.12 4.86
C ILE A 48 -2.15 -8.52 4.84
N PRO A 49 -2.46 -9.10 6.01
CA PRO A 49 -3.21 -10.36 6.07
C PRO A 49 -4.58 -10.18 5.43
N SER A 50 -5.05 -11.22 4.76
CA SER A 50 -6.41 -11.25 4.23
C SER A 50 -7.17 -12.45 4.78
N LYS A 51 -8.50 -12.45 4.62
CA LYS A 51 -9.35 -13.55 5.07
C LYS A 51 -9.44 -14.60 3.95
N GLY A 52 -8.47 -15.50 3.93
CA GLY A 52 -8.49 -16.70 3.08
C GLY A 52 -7.97 -16.53 1.65
N ALA A 53 -7.63 -15.32 1.21
CA ALA A 53 -7.10 -15.06 -0.14
C ALA A 53 -5.56 -14.94 -0.20
N GLY A 54 -4.86 -15.24 0.91
CA GLY A 54 -3.42 -15.02 1.05
C GLY A 54 -3.07 -13.57 1.43
N ASN A 55 -1.81 -13.25 1.68
CA ASN A 55 -1.45 -11.88 2.07
C ASN A 55 -1.41 -10.97 0.84
N LEU A 56 -1.62 -9.68 1.09
CA LEU A 56 -1.23 -8.61 0.18
C LEU A 56 0.14 -8.07 0.55
N TYR A 57 0.83 -7.54 -0.44
CA TYR A 57 2.12 -6.89 -0.29
C TYR A 57 2.10 -5.59 -1.06
N ILE A 58 2.17 -4.46 -0.37
CA ILE A 58 2.29 -3.15 -0.97
C ILE A 58 3.75 -2.76 -0.98
N PHE A 59 4.33 -2.60 -2.15
CA PHE A 59 5.74 -2.24 -2.34
C PHE A 59 5.87 -0.72 -2.52
N ASP A 60 6.68 -0.10 -1.66
CA ASP A 60 7.36 1.17 -1.91
C ASP A 60 8.76 0.83 -2.40
N TYR A 61 9.05 1.13 -3.66
CA TYR A 61 10.34 0.78 -4.23
C TYR A 61 11.50 1.63 -3.73
N GLY A 62 11.25 2.79 -3.12
CA GLY A 62 12.30 3.70 -2.65
C GLY A 62 13.20 4.28 -3.76
N SER A 63 13.01 3.89 -5.03
CA SER A 63 13.90 4.25 -6.14
C SER A 63 13.50 5.57 -6.78
N PRO A 64 14.40 6.57 -6.85
CA PRO A 64 14.13 7.83 -7.56
C PRO A 64 13.76 7.64 -9.04
N LYS A 65 14.19 6.54 -9.66
CA LYS A 65 13.84 6.21 -11.06
C LYS A 65 12.38 5.81 -11.23
N LEU A 66 11.72 5.43 -10.14
CA LEU A 66 10.29 5.13 -10.10
C LEU A 66 9.48 6.25 -9.44
N CYS A 67 10.09 7.43 -9.29
CA CYS A 67 9.45 8.63 -8.80
C CYS A 67 9.48 9.72 -9.87
N GLY A 68 8.42 10.51 -9.94
CA GLY A 68 8.32 11.72 -10.75
C GLY A 68 7.71 12.86 -9.95
N ALA A 69 7.33 13.95 -10.63
CA ALA A 69 6.76 15.13 -9.98
C ALA A 69 5.49 14.83 -9.16
N ALA A 70 4.70 13.83 -9.59
CA ALA A 70 3.46 13.43 -8.93
C ALA A 70 3.66 12.50 -7.71
N GLY A 71 4.87 12.00 -7.47
CA GLY A 71 5.16 11.02 -6.42
C GLY A 71 5.90 9.78 -6.94
N CYS A 72 5.92 8.74 -6.13
CA CYS A 72 6.57 7.46 -6.40
C CYS A 72 5.57 6.38 -6.78
N LEU A 73 6.00 5.42 -7.60
CA LEU A 73 5.23 4.22 -7.91
C LEU A 73 5.13 3.31 -6.69
N TYR A 74 3.90 2.88 -6.40
CA TYR A 74 3.58 1.80 -5.49
C TYR A 74 2.91 0.68 -6.26
N SER A 75 3.10 -0.55 -5.82
CA SER A 75 2.47 -1.72 -6.44
C SER A 75 1.96 -2.68 -5.37
N VAL A 76 0.74 -3.16 -5.56
CA VAL A 76 0.08 -4.12 -4.66
C VAL A 76 0.10 -5.48 -5.33
N TYR A 77 0.63 -6.48 -4.63
CA TYR A 77 0.71 -7.86 -5.10
C TYR A 77 -0.05 -8.79 -4.16
N ASN A 78 -0.58 -9.89 -4.71
CA ASN A 78 -0.92 -11.06 -3.90
C ASN A 78 0.33 -11.90 -3.59
N SER A 79 0.19 -12.94 -2.74
CA SER A 79 1.25 -13.89 -2.43
C SER A 79 1.89 -14.59 -3.65
N GLU A 80 1.18 -14.67 -4.78
CA GLU A 80 1.67 -15.33 -5.99
C GLU A 80 2.51 -14.40 -6.87
N GLY A 81 2.53 -13.09 -6.58
CA GLY A 81 3.20 -12.07 -7.38
C GLY A 81 2.35 -11.53 -8.53
N LYS A 82 1.03 -11.73 -8.49
CA LYS A 82 0.10 -11.06 -9.41
C LYS A 82 -0.08 -9.62 -8.95
N THR A 83 0.15 -8.66 -9.84
CA THR A 83 -0.17 -7.25 -9.62
C THR A 83 -1.68 -7.05 -9.53
N LEU A 84 -2.16 -6.48 -8.42
CA LEU A 84 -3.57 -6.19 -8.18
C LEU A 84 -3.89 -4.69 -8.30
N LEU A 85 -2.91 -3.82 -8.04
CA LEU A 85 -3.02 -2.36 -8.15
C LEU A 85 -1.65 -1.76 -8.40
N GLU A 86 -1.58 -0.71 -9.20
CA GLU A 86 -0.44 0.20 -9.25
C GLU A 86 -0.96 1.62 -9.11
N PHE A 87 -0.26 2.45 -8.34
CA PHE A 87 -0.63 3.83 -8.14
C PHE A 87 0.60 4.70 -7.93
N ILE A 88 0.50 5.97 -8.32
CA ILE A 88 1.50 6.98 -8.00
C ILE A 88 1.04 7.72 -6.75
N ALA A 89 1.92 7.82 -5.77
CA ALA A 89 1.64 8.52 -4.53
C ALA A 89 2.84 9.29 -4.02
N ASN A 90 2.56 10.46 -3.43
CA ASN A 90 3.53 11.20 -2.66
C ASN A 90 3.49 10.76 -1.20
N ARG A 91 4.63 10.27 -0.69
CA ARG A 91 4.80 9.82 0.69
C ARG A 91 4.84 10.96 1.71
N ASN A 92 5.05 12.19 1.27
CA ASN A 92 5.21 13.35 2.12
C ASN A 92 3.85 13.83 2.63
N LEU A 93 3.23 13.06 3.51
CA LEU A 93 1.99 13.45 4.16
C LEU A 93 2.25 14.28 5.43
N PRO A 94 1.24 15.02 5.91
CA PRO A 94 1.31 15.69 7.21
C PRO A 94 1.54 14.67 8.34
N VAL A 95 2.09 15.14 9.46
CA VAL A 95 2.30 14.30 10.64
C VAL A 95 0.98 13.72 11.12
N GLY A 96 0.95 12.41 11.40
CA GLY A 96 -0.25 11.68 11.85
C GLY A 96 -1.07 11.05 10.73
N GLU A 97 -0.80 11.39 9.46
CA GLU A 97 -1.55 10.88 8.32
C GLU A 97 -0.85 9.68 7.67
N ASN A 98 -1.60 8.61 7.41
CA ASN A 98 -1.08 7.42 6.75
C ASN A 98 -1.31 7.48 5.24
N LEU A 99 -0.28 7.09 4.48
CA LEU A 99 -0.40 6.99 3.02
C LEU A 99 -1.40 5.92 2.59
N VAL A 100 -1.34 4.77 3.25
CA VAL A 100 -2.25 3.66 3.03
C VAL A 100 -2.87 3.28 4.35
N GLU A 101 -4.19 3.25 4.39
CA GLU A 101 -4.96 2.69 5.50
C GLU A 101 -5.67 1.42 5.05
N VAL A 102 -5.65 0.41 5.92
CA VAL A 102 -6.30 -0.87 5.68
C VAL A 102 -7.67 -0.86 6.33
N SER A 103 -8.72 -0.96 5.51
CA SER A 103 -10.09 -1.01 6.02
C SER A 103 -10.39 -2.35 6.69
N LYS A 104 -11.29 -2.33 7.67
CA LYS A 104 -11.89 -3.54 8.23
C LYS A 104 -12.86 -4.21 7.25
N THR A 105 -13.35 -3.46 6.26
CA THR A 105 -14.21 -3.96 5.20
C THR A 105 -13.38 -4.86 4.28
N VAL A 106 -13.86 -6.10 4.10
CA VAL A 106 -13.25 -7.10 3.22
C VAL A 106 -14.17 -7.33 2.02
N ASN A 107 -13.62 -7.26 0.82
CA ASN A 107 -14.32 -7.57 -0.41
C ASN A 107 -13.61 -8.71 -1.14
N GLN A 108 -14.36 -9.80 -1.40
CA GLN A 108 -13.84 -10.98 -2.12
C GLN A 108 -12.51 -11.52 -1.53
N GLY A 109 -12.40 -11.54 -0.19
CA GLY A 109 -11.27 -12.09 0.55
C GLY A 109 -10.17 -11.08 0.93
N PHE A 110 -10.08 -9.94 0.25
CA PHE A 110 -9.08 -8.90 0.52
C PHE A 110 -9.67 -7.65 1.19
N PRO A 111 -8.95 -7.00 2.14
CA PRO A 111 -9.41 -5.73 2.71
C PRO A 111 -9.40 -4.62 1.66
N CYS A 112 -10.34 -3.68 1.78
CA CYS A 112 -10.27 -2.43 1.03
C CYS A 112 -9.12 -1.55 1.55
N LEU A 113 -8.57 -0.72 0.68
CA LEU A 113 -7.44 0.16 0.95
C LEU A 113 -7.89 1.62 0.76
N THR A 114 -7.54 2.50 1.67
CA THR A 114 -7.69 3.94 1.48
C THR A 114 -6.32 4.54 1.21
N ILE A 115 -6.19 5.25 0.10
CA ILE A 115 -4.96 5.96 -0.26
C ILE A 115 -5.16 7.45 -0.03
N THR A 116 -4.35 8.02 0.87
CA THR A 116 -4.40 9.44 1.23
C THR A 116 -3.34 10.20 0.45
N GLN A 117 -3.71 11.33 -0.16
CA GLN A 117 -2.81 12.19 -0.93
C GLN A 117 -3.03 13.66 -0.60
N ARG A 118 -1.98 14.47 -0.69
CA ARG A 118 -2.15 15.93 -0.69
C ARG A 118 -2.91 16.36 -1.94
N THR A 119 -3.76 17.35 -1.79
CA THR A 119 -4.30 18.09 -2.94
C THR A 119 -3.34 19.21 -3.32
N ASN A 120 -3.69 19.99 -4.35
CA ASN A 120 -2.97 21.23 -4.70
C ASN A 120 -3.06 22.30 -3.60
N THR A 121 -3.86 22.07 -2.56
CA THR A 121 -3.95 22.94 -1.39
C THR A 121 -3.40 22.21 -0.17
N ASP A 122 -2.52 22.86 0.60
CA ASP A 122 -1.94 22.25 1.81
C ASP A 122 -2.95 22.03 2.94
N LYS A 123 -4.19 22.52 2.79
CA LYS A 123 -5.27 22.44 3.77
C LYS A 123 -6.16 21.20 3.60
N LEU A 124 -6.14 20.57 2.42
CA LEU A 124 -7.00 19.44 2.09
C LEU A 124 -6.17 18.22 1.69
N LEU A 125 -6.56 17.07 2.24
CA LEU A 125 -6.11 15.76 1.79
C LEU A 125 -7.25 15.10 1.04
N SER A 126 -6.93 14.39 -0.03
CA SER A 126 -7.88 13.48 -0.70
C SER A 126 -7.66 12.07 -0.20
N GLN A 127 -8.75 11.37 0.08
CA GLN A 127 -8.75 9.95 0.40
C GLN A 127 -9.52 9.22 -0.70
N THR A 128 -8.89 8.21 -1.31
CA THR A 128 -9.54 7.38 -2.33
C THR A 128 -9.60 5.94 -1.84
N GLU A 129 -10.80 5.39 -1.77
CA GLU A 129 -11.04 4.00 -1.40
C GLU A 129 -10.90 3.09 -2.62
N PHE A 130 -10.20 1.97 -2.43
CA PHE A 130 -10.03 0.92 -3.39
C PHE A 130 -10.46 -0.41 -2.80
N CYS A 131 -11.33 -1.15 -3.50
CA CYS A 131 -11.71 -2.50 -3.08
C CYS A 131 -11.38 -3.51 -4.19
N TYR A 132 -10.99 -4.71 -3.79
CA TYR A 132 -10.69 -5.79 -4.72
C TYR A 132 -11.97 -6.30 -5.39
N GLN A 133 -12.01 -6.30 -6.72
CA GLN A 133 -13.09 -6.82 -7.54
C GLN A 133 -12.52 -7.54 -8.76
N GLN A 134 -12.91 -8.80 -8.94
CA GLN A 134 -12.63 -9.57 -10.17
C GLN A 134 -11.15 -9.56 -10.60
N GLY A 135 -10.22 -9.74 -9.66
CA GLY A 135 -8.81 -9.88 -10.00
C GLY A 135 -7.94 -8.64 -9.83
N LYS A 136 -8.51 -7.47 -9.50
CA LYS A 136 -7.78 -6.21 -9.29
C LYS A 136 -8.48 -5.32 -8.26
N TYR A 137 -7.79 -4.31 -7.76
CA TYR A 137 -8.44 -3.24 -7.01
C TYR A 137 -9.05 -2.20 -7.96
N VAL A 138 -10.26 -1.75 -7.62
CA VAL A 138 -10.95 -0.67 -8.34
C VAL A 138 -11.20 0.49 -7.38
N ALA A 139 -11.04 1.71 -7.88
CA ALA A 139 -11.38 2.91 -7.13
C ALA A 139 -12.91 3.01 -6.97
N LEU A 140 -13.36 3.33 -5.77
CA LEU A 140 -14.77 3.51 -5.45
C LEU A 140 -15.04 4.97 -5.11
N ASN A 141 -14.82 5.33 -3.86
CA ASN A 141 -15.16 6.63 -3.31
C ASN A 141 -13.93 7.52 -3.21
N LYS A 142 -14.09 8.81 -3.53
CA LYS A 142 -13.10 9.83 -3.24
C LYS A 142 -13.71 10.88 -2.31
N SER A 143 -13.11 11.07 -1.15
CA SER A 143 -13.49 12.09 -0.19
C SER A 143 -12.34 13.07 0.03
N PHE A 144 -12.64 14.19 0.68
CA PHE A 144 -11.66 15.19 1.08
C PHE A 144 -11.81 15.46 2.56
N ILE A 145 -10.68 15.51 3.25
CA ILE A 145 -10.62 15.86 4.68
C ILE A 145 -9.85 17.17 4.84
N SER A 146 -10.41 18.07 5.64
CA SER A 146 -9.76 19.31 6.03
C SER A 146 -8.82 19.06 7.20
N LYS A 147 -7.63 19.63 7.14
CA LYS A 147 -6.81 19.79 8.34
C LYS A 147 -7.50 20.81 9.24
N ASN A 148 -8.15 20.35 10.31
CA ASN A 148 -8.37 21.25 11.43
C ASN A 148 -6.98 21.58 11.97
N LYS A 149 -6.61 22.86 12.02
CA LYS A 149 -5.42 23.28 12.77
C LYS A 149 -5.58 22.73 14.17
N SER A 150 -4.76 21.77 14.56
CA SER A 150 -4.37 21.66 15.95
C SER A 150 -3.63 22.95 16.26
N GLU A 151 -4.33 23.87 16.94
CA GLU A 151 -3.74 25.02 17.63
C GLU A 151 -2.82 24.55 18.77
#